data_AF-A0A660RGD6-F1
#
_entry.id   AF-A0A660RGD6-F1
#
_cell.length_a   1.000
_cell.length_b   1.000
_cell.length_c   1.000
_cell.angle_alpha   90.00
_cell.angle_beta   90.00
_cell.angle_gamma   90.00
#
_symmetry.space_group_name_H-M   'P 1'
#
loop_
_entity.id
_entity.type
_entity.pdbx_description
1 polymer ?
#
loop_
_entity_poly.entity_id
_entity_poly.type
_entity_poly.pdbx_seq_one_letter_code
_entity_poly.pdbx_strand_id
1 'polypeptide(L)'
;MGFKKGVLILLILILILNFGFSKVWNAYVFKKPASYTYKFIDNGGGKEYTFTIQYLGRAKNGNYKFRYSVDYEANQSDVENGGIFALMIGTSVNNAYFIFLPMVYSVFRQFDISVGSQMAIFGLGVLKVEGKEKVAGIDGYVVNLYDPNGEKFMSWVVNPDIPVPLKLVMHEEDTGNPNVYIVLIKHKS
;
A
#
# COMPACT_ATOMS: atom_id res chain seq x y z
N MET A 1 12.00 -18.85 49.05
CA MET A 1 11.70 -17.49 48.52
C MET A 1 12.07 -17.28 47.03
N GLY A 2 12.71 -18.24 46.34
CA GLY A 2 13.18 -18.07 44.95
C GLY A 2 12.18 -18.40 43.83
N PHE A 3 11.27 -19.35 44.04
CA PHE A 3 10.37 -19.84 42.97
C PHE A 3 9.37 -18.77 42.48
N LYS A 4 8.77 -18.00 43.40
CA LYS A 4 7.84 -16.90 43.06
C LYS A 4 8.52 -15.75 42.32
N LYS A 5 9.81 -15.48 42.61
CA LYS A 5 10.59 -14.45 41.91
C LYS A 5 10.96 -14.88 40.49
N GLY A 6 11.29 -16.15 40.27
CA GLY A 6 11.59 -16.69 38.94
C GLY A 6 10.40 -16.67 37.99
N VAL A 7 9.22 -17.06 38.48
CA VAL A 7 7.97 -17.03 37.70
C VAL A 7 7.58 -15.60 37.31
N LEU A 8 7.75 -14.64 38.22
CA LEU A 8 7.45 -13.23 37.96
C LEU A 8 8.39 -12.64 36.88
N ILE A 9 9.68 -12.96 36.92
CA ILE A 9 10.65 -12.53 35.92
C ILE A 9 10.34 -13.15 34.55
N LEU A 10 9.95 -14.42 34.51
CA LEU A 10 9.55 -15.10 33.27
C LEU A 10 8.29 -14.48 32.65
N LEU A 11 7.28 -14.16 33.47
CA LEU A 11 6.06 -13.48 33.00
C LEU A 11 6.36 -12.07 32.47
N ILE A 12 7.26 -11.32 33.12
CA ILE A 12 7.69 -10.00 32.64
C ILE A 12 8.45 -10.13 31.31
N LEU A 13 9.33 -11.11 31.15
CA LEU A 13 10.03 -11.38 29.89
C LEU A 13 9.06 -11.77 28.76
N ILE A 14 8.07 -12.60 29.04
CA ILE A 14 7.02 -12.97 28.09
C ILE A 14 6.19 -11.74 27.70
N LEU A 15 5.86 -10.87 28.67
CA LEU A 15 5.15 -9.62 28.39
C LEU A 15 5.98 -8.67 27.53
N ILE A 16 7.27 -8.47 27.84
CA ILE A 16 8.19 -7.62 27.07
C ILE A 16 8.40 -8.17 25.65
N LEU A 17 8.44 -9.50 25.47
CA LEU A 17 8.54 -10.13 24.16
C LEU A 17 7.25 -10.03 23.33
N ASN A 18 6.09 -9.87 23.98
CA ASN A 18 4.80 -9.64 23.32
C ASN A 18 4.50 -8.16 23.06
N PHE A 19 5.27 -7.22 23.61
CA PHE A 19 5.30 -5.84 23.14
C PHE A 19 5.99 -5.82 21.77
N GLY A 20 5.24 -6.19 20.74
CA GLY A 20 5.61 -5.88 19.37
C GLY A 20 5.85 -4.39 19.29
N PHE A 21 7.08 -3.99 18.94
CA PHE A 21 7.38 -2.59 18.65
C PHE A 21 6.41 -2.14 17.57
N SER A 22 5.46 -1.27 17.93
CA SER A 22 4.61 -0.65 16.95
C SER A 22 5.50 0.08 15.95
N LYS A 23 5.32 -0.24 14.67
CA LYS A 23 5.98 0.47 13.59
C LYS A 23 4.94 1.36 12.92
N VAL A 24 5.25 2.64 12.82
CA VAL A 24 4.50 3.58 11.97
C VAL A 24 5.01 3.43 10.54
N TRP A 25 4.10 3.41 9.56
CA TRP A 25 4.50 3.42 8.16
C TRP A 25 4.69 4.86 7.66
N ASN A 26 5.94 5.20 7.35
CA ASN A 26 6.29 6.48 6.74
C ASN A 26 6.12 6.40 5.22
N ALA A 27 4.86 6.34 4.77
CA ALA A 27 4.52 6.29 3.35
C ALA A 27 5.19 7.44 2.59
N TYR A 28 5.66 7.18 1.38
CA TYR A 28 6.27 8.12 0.43
C TYR A 28 7.54 8.85 0.91
N VAL A 29 8.14 8.43 2.02
CA VAL A 29 9.43 8.95 2.50
C VAL A 29 10.58 8.08 1.98
N PHE A 30 11.06 8.39 0.77
CA PHE A 30 12.13 7.62 0.12
C PHE A 30 13.53 8.00 0.65
N LYS A 31 14.24 7.03 1.25
CA LYS A 31 15.59 7.24 1.82
C LYS A 31 16.73 7.05 0.82
N LYS A 32 16.57 6.11 -0.12
CA LYS A 32 17.57 5.75 -1.13
C LYS A 32 16.92 5.45 -2.47
N PRO A 33 17.62 5.62 -3.61
CA PRO A 33 17.09 5.27 -4.92
C PRO A 33 16.53 3.85 -4.94
N ALA A 34 15.37 3.68 -5.54
CA ALA A 34 14.67 2.40 -5.62
C ALA A 34 13.65 2.42 -6.76
N SER A 35 13.29 1.24 -7.25
CA SER A 35 12.31 1.01 -8.32
C SER A 35 11.26 0.03 -7.85
N TYR A 36 9.99 0.37 -8.10
CA TYR A 36 8.81 -0.40 -7.73
C TYR A 36 7.94 -0.57 -8.96
N THR A 37 7.78 -1.81 -9.42
CA THR A 37 6.96 -2.14 -10.60
C THR A 37 5.72 -2.89 -10.15
N TYR A 38 4.57 -2.43 -10.64
CA TYR A 38 3.24 -2.87 -10.25
C TYR A 38 2.48 -3.39 -11.45
N LYS A 39 1.66 -4.42 -11.19
CA LYS A 39 0.59 -4.86 -12.07
C LYS A 39 -0.72 -4.21 -11.62
N PHE A 40 -1.37 -3.49 -12.54
CA PHE A 40 -2.72 -2.96 -12.37
C PHE A 40 -3.72 -3.90 -13.03
N ILE A 41 -4.84 -4.19 -12.35
CA ILE A 41 -5.94 -5.01 -12.86
C ILE A 41 -7.24 -4.32 -12.45
N ASP A 42 -8.10 -4.03 -13.42
CA ASP A 42 -9.46 -3.50 -13.22
C ASP A 42 -10.47 -4.47 -13.81
N ASN A 43 -11.21 -5.14 -12.94
CA ASN A 43 -12.16 -6.19 -13.32
C ASN A 43 -13.43 -5.62 -13.97
N GLY A 44 -13.87 -4.42 -13.57
CA GLY A 44 -15.02 -3.74 -14.17
C GLY A 44 -14.70 -3.16 -15.55
N GLY A 45 -13.46 -2.73 -15.77
CA GLY A 45 -13.00 -2.13 -17.03
C GLY A 45 -12.28 -3.07 -17.99
N GLY A 46 -11.92 -4.29 -17.54
CA GLY A 46 -11.11 -5.24 -18.32
C GLY A 46 -9.71 -4.74 -18.65
N LYS A 47 -9.15 -3.84 -17.83
CA LYS A 47 -7.85 -3.19 -18.08
C LYS A 47 -6.76 -3.84 -17.25
N GLU A 48 -5.69 -4.23 -17.92
CA GLU A 48 -4.48 -4.73 -17.29
C GLU A 48 -3.25 -4.03 -17.88
N TYR A 49 -2.35 -3.56 -17.03
CA TYR A 49 -1.07 -2.99 -17.47
C TYR A 49 -0.05 -2.97 -16.35
N THR A 50 1.19 -2.68 -16.72
CA THR A 50 2.30 -2.55 -15.77
C THR A 50 2.74 -1.10 -15.68
N PHE A 51 3.06 -0.63 -14.48
CA PHE A 51 3.70 0.67 -14.32
C PHE A 51 4.83 0.59 -13.29
N THR A 52 5.80 1.49 -13.42
CA THR A 52 6.98 1.55 -12.56
C THR A 52 7.14 2.95 -11.98
N ILE A 53 7.36 3.01 -10.67
CA ILE A 53 7.78 4.22 -9.94
C ILE A 53 9.24 4.05 -9.54
N GLN A 54 10.08 5.01 -9.91
CA GLN A 54 11.49 5.03 -9.54
C GLN A 54 11.81 6.31 -8.80
N TYR A 55 12.34 6.19 -7.59
CA TYR A 55 13.06 7.28 -6.94
C TYR A 55 14.52 7.25 -7.40
N LEU A 56 14.97 8.34 -8.01
CA LEU A 56 16.32 8.45 -8.60
C LEU A 56 17.29 9.23 -7.72
N GLY A 57 16.89 9.62 -6.51
CA GLY A 57 17.69 10.43 -5.59
C GLY A 57 17.41 11.94 -5.72
N ARG A 58 18.37 12.73 -5.26
CA ARG A 58 18.34 14.20 -5.34
C ARG A 58 18.93 14.68 -6.67
N ALA A 59 18.28 15.64 -7.31
CA ALA A 59 18.84 16.41 -8.41
C ALA A 59 19.88 17.42 -7.88
N LYS A 60 20.69 17.96 -8.80
CA LYS A 60 21.76 18.93 -8.46
C LYS A 60 21.25 20.18 -7.71
N ASN A 61 19.99 20.55 -7.92
CA ASN A 61 19.33 21.68 -7.26
C ASN A 61 18.69 21.32 -5.90
N GLY A 62 18.92 20.11 -5.37
CA GLY A 62 18.35 19.66 -4.11
C GLY A 62 16.92 19.10 -4.22
N ASN A 63 16.26 19.16 -5.38
CA ASN A 63 14.93 18.59 -5.56
C ASN A 63 14.98 17.06 -5.63
N TYR A 64 13.89 16.39 -5.24
CA TYR A 64 13.76 14.95 -5.46
C TYR A 64 13.49 14.65 -6.93
N LYS A 65 14.13 13.61 -7.48
CA LYS A 65 13.93 13.16 -8.85
C LYS A 65 13.20 11.83 -8.86
N PHE A 66 12.07 11.77 -9.57
CA PHE A 66 11.30 10.57 -9.80
C PHE A 66 11.19 10.27 -11.29
N ARG A 67 11.05 8.99 -11.64
CA ARG A 67 10.60 8.55 -12.96
C ARG A 67 9.37 7.68 -12.79
N TYR A 68 8.36 7.96 -13.60
CA TYR A 68 7.17 7.15 -13.76
C TYR A 68 7.14 6.61 -15.19
N SER A 69 6.82 5.34 -15.36
CA SER A 69 6.75 4.67 -16.67
C SER A 69 5.58 3.70 -16.68
N VAL A 70 4.87 3.60 -17.79
CA VAL A 70 3.73 2.71 -17.99
C VAL A 70 3.98 1.91 -19.24
N ASP A 71 3.80 0.60 -19.14
CA ASP A 71 3.89 -0.34 -20.26
C ASP A 71 2.48 -0.92 -20.50
N TYR A 72 1.96 -0.71 -21.71
CA TYR A 72 0.63 -1.16 -22.13
C TYR A 72 0.72 -1.93 -23.45
N GLU A 73 -0.04 -3.01 -23.56
CA GLU A 73 -0.23 -3.75 -24.81
C GLU A 73 -1.56 -3.34 -25.44
N ALA A 74 -1.51 -2.66 -26.58
CA ALA A 74 -2.68 -2.20 -27.31
C ALA A 74 -2.94 -3.07 -28.55
N ASN A 75 -4.21 -3.31 -28.85
CA ASN A 75 -4.59 -3.92 -30.11
C ASN A 75 -4.55 -2.88 -31.25
N GLN A 76 -4.61 -3.33 -32.50
CA GLN A 76 -4.56 -2.46 -33.67
C GLN A 76 -5.66 -1.38 -33.67
N SER A 77 -6.89 -1.74 -33.29
CA SER A 77 -8.03 -0.83 -33.23
C SER A 77 -7.82 0.31 -32.23
N ASP A 78 -7.21 0.04 -31.07
CA ASP A 78 -6.90 1.05 -30.05
C ASP A 78 -5.89 2.08 -30.57
N VAL A 79 -4.97 1.65 -31.44
CA VAL A 79 -3.96 2.53 -32.06
C VAL A 79 -4.60 3.37 -33.17
N GLU A 80 -5.32 2.73 -34.09
CA GLU A 80 -5.90 3.37 -35.28
C GLU A 80 -7.01 4.38 -34.91
N ASN A 81 -7.77 4.11 -33.86
CA ASN A 81 -8.85 4.99 -33.40
C ASN A 81 -8.40 6.02 -32.35
N GLY A 82 -7.09 6.11 -32.05
CA GLY A 82 -6.56 7.06 -31.06
C GLY A 82 -6.87 6.71 -29.60
N GLY A 83 -7.42 5.52 -29.33
CA GLY A 83 -7.69 5.00 -27.98
C GLY A 83 -6.44 4.94 -27.09
N ILE A 84 -5.26 4.72 -27.69
CA ILE A 84 -3.96 4.75 -27.00
C ILE A 84 -3.74 6.07 -26.23
N PHE A 85 -4.14 7.21 -26.79
CA PHE A 85 -3.93 8.51 -26.16
C PHE A 85 -4.84 8.71 -24.95
N ALA A 86 -6.10 8.28 -25.05
CA ALA A 86 -7.04 8.27 -23.94
C ALA A 86 -6.56 7.35 -22.80
N LEU A 87 -6.00 6.19 -23.13
CA LEU A 87 -5.39 5.26 -22.18
C LEU A 87 -4.17 5.88 -21.47
N MET A 88 -3.28 6.56 -22.22
CA MET A 88 -2.10 7.22 -21.64
C MET A 88 -2.49 8.32 -20.62
N ILE A 89 -3.48 9.15 -20.94
CA ILE A 89 -3.96 10.19 -20.03
C ILE A 89 -4.67 9.57 -18.82
N GLY A 90 -5.58 8.62 -19.05
CA GLY A 90 -6.36 8.00 -17.98
C GLY A 90 -5.50 7.25 -16.97
N THR A 91 -4.49 6.50 -17.43
CA THR A 91 -3.59 5.72 -16.56
C THR A 91 -2.63 6.59 -15.75
N SER A 92 -2.12 7.68 -16.31
CA SER A 92 -1.21 8.60 -15.61
C SER A 92 -1.90 9.36 -14.47
N VAL A 93 -3.15 9.79 -14.67
CA VAL A 93 -3.94 10.46 -13.62
C VAL A 93 -4.39 9.48 -12.54
N ASN A 94 -4.97 8.33 -12.91
CA ASN A 94 -5.50 7.39 -11.94
C ASN A 94 -4.40 6.83 -11.02
N ASN A 95 -3.27 6.39 -11.56
CA ASN A 95 -2.24 5.75 -10.73
C ASN A 95 -1.52 6.71 -9.79
N ALA A 96 -1.32 7.95 -10.22
CA ALA A 96 -0.77 8.98 -9.34
C ALA A 96 -1.75 9.27 -8.20
N TYR A 97 -3.05 9.38 -8.48
CA TYR A 97 -4.02 9.59 -7.41
C TYR A 97 -4.10 8.41 -6.44
N PHE A 98 -4.20 7.17 -6.93
CA PHE A 98 -4.39 5.99 -6.08
C PHE A 98 -3.18 5.64 -5.21
N ILE A 99 -1.97 5.87 -5.71
CA ILE A 99 -0.74 5.61 -4.92
C ILE A 99 -0.40 6.79 -4.04
N PHE A 100 -0.92 8.00 -4.27
CA PHE A 100 -0.51 9.19 -3.51
C PHE A 100 -1.64 9.87 -2.73
N LEU A 101 -2.80 9.22 -2.50
CA LEU A 101 -3.89 9.80 -1.73
C LEU A 101 -3.36 10.48 -0.46
N PRO A 102 -3.36 11.83 -0.37
CA PRO A 102 -2.68 12.54 0.72
C PRO A 102 -3.24 12.19 2.11
N MET A 103 -4.51 11.78 2.14
CA MET A 103 -5.21 11.27 3.31
C MET A 103 -4.64 9.94 3.82
N VAL A 104 -4.22 9.05 2.92
CA VAL A 104 -3.54 7.79 3.27
C VAL A 104 -2.23 8.12 3.99
N TYR A 105 -1.45 9.06 3.46
CA TYR A 105 -0.19 9.48 4.08
C TYR A 105 -0.38 10.03 5.51
N SER A 106 -1.36 10.91 5.73
CA SER A 106 -1.56 11.54 7.04
C SER A 106 -2.06 10.57 8.11
N VAL A 107 -2.95 9.65 7.73
CA VAL A 107 -3.50 8.62 8.62
C VAL A 107 -2.41 7.61 9.00
N PHE A 108 -1.68 7.07 8.02
CA PHE A 108 -0.67 6.04 8.28
C PHE A 108 0.52 6.51 9.12
N ARG A 109 0.82 7.83 9.15
CA ARG A 109 1.84 8.40 10.03
C ARG A 109 1.45 8.47 11.50
N GLN A 110 0.16 8.32 11.80
CA GLN A 110 -0.38 8.35 13.16
C GLN A 110 -0.91 6.97 13.58
N PHE A 111 -0.90 6.01 12.66
CA PHE A 111 -1.47 4.69 12.86
C PHE A 111 -0.38 3.66 13.15
N ASP A 112 -0.52 3.00 14.31
CA ASP A 112 0.32 1.91 14.74
C ASP A 112 0.08 0.67 13.88
N ILE A 113 1.08 0.24 13.10
CA ILE A 113 0.96 -0.95 12.26
C ILE A 113 1.39 -2.18 13.05
N SER A 114 0.42 -2.76 13.74
CA SER A 114 0.51 -4.06 14.40
C SER A 114 -0.81 -4.81 14.27
N VAL A 115 -0.78 -6.13 14.17
CA VAL A 115 -2.00 -6.93 14.03
C VAL A 115 -2.91 -6.69 15.24
N GLY A 116 -4.19 -6.39 14.98
CA GLY A 116 -5.17 -5.99 15.99
C GLY A 116 -5.29 -4.48 16.20
N SER A 117 -4.38 -3.66 15.65
CA SER A 117 -4.52 -2.20 15.67
C SER A 117 -5.77 -1.77 14.90
N GLN A 118 -6.48 -0.78 15.45
CA GLN A 118 -7.61 -0.15 14.78
C GLN A 118 -7.68 1.35 15.07
N MET A 119 -8.19 2.13 14.12
CA MET A 119 -8.38 3.57 14.24
C MET A 119 -9.67 3.97 13.53
N ALA A 120 -10.54 4.70 14.24
CA ALA A 120 -11.68 5.34 13.62
C ALA A 120 -11.21 6.62 12.90
N ILE A 121 -11.64 6.79 11.66
CA ILE A 121 -11.37 7.96 10.83
C ILE A 121 -12.71 8.67 10.61
N PHE A 122 -12.85 9.87 11.18
CA PHE A 122 -14.10 10.62 11.13
C PHE A 122 -14.58 10.83 9.69
N GLY A 123 -15.80 10.38 9.39
CA GLY A 123 -16.43 10.46 8.07
C GLY A 123 -16.00 9.39 7.05
N LEU A 124 -15.03 8.53 7.38
CA LEU A 124 -14.48 7.53 6.45
C LEU A 124 -14.58 6.09 6.95
N GLY A 125 -14.81 5.90 8.24
CA GLY A 125 -15.05 4.60 8.85
C GLY A 125 -13.90 4.13 9.73
N VAL A 126 -13.53 2.84 9.67
CA VAL A 126 -12.58 2.22 10.59
C VAL A 126 -11.44 1.54 9.84
N LEU A 127 -10.22 1.97 10.11
CA LEU A 127 -8.99 1.34 9.63
C LEU A 127 -8.57 0.23 10.61
N LYS A 128 -8.26 -0.97 10.12
CA LYS A 128 -7.86 -2.13 10.92
C LYS A 128 -6.65 -2.83 10.32
N VAL A 129 -5.73 -3.31 11.17
CA VAL A 129 -4.65 -4.21 10.76
C VAL A 129 -5.05 -5.64 11.11
N GLU A 130 -5.29 -6.46 10.11
CA GLU A 130 -5.95 -7.77 10.30
C GLU A 130 -5.02 -8.96 10.13
N GLY A 131 -3.82 -8.75 9.58
CA GLY A 131 -2.89 -9.85 9.39
C GLY A 131 -1.61 -9.46 8.68
N LYS A 132 -0.97 -10.46 8.10
CA LYS A 132 0.24 -10.31 7.29
C LYS A 132 0.08 -11.05 5.97
N GLU A 133 0.60 -10.47 4.90
CA GLU A 133 0.62 -11.06 3.56
C GLU A 133 2.02 -10.88 2.97
N LYS A 134 2.50 -11.88 2.22
CA LYS A 134 3.77 -11.79 1.48
C LYS A 134 3.47 -11.40 0.04
N VAL A 135 4.02 -10.28 -0.42
CA VAL A 135 3.82 -9.74 -1.78
C VAL A 135 5.18 -9.50 -2.42
N ALA A 136 5.42 -10.05 -3.61
CA ALA A 136 6.72 -10.03 -4.29
C ALA A 136 7.90 -10.45 -3.38
N GLY A 137 7.66 -11.44 -2.50
CA GLY A 137 8.66 -11.94 -1.54
C GLY A 137 8.83 -11.09 -0.28
N ILE A 138 8.17 -9.94 -0.18
CA ILE A 138 8.26 -9.00 0.95
C ILE A 138 7.09 -9.22 1.90
N ASP A 139 7.37 -9.44 3.18
CA ASP A 139 6.34 -9.51 4.22
C ASP A 139 5.75 -8.12 4.49
N GLY A 140 4.44 -8.02 4.52
CA GLY A 140 3.72 -6.79 4.85
C GLY A 140 2.50 -7.04 5.73
N TYR A 141 1.97 -5.98 6.32
CA TYR A 141 0.77 -5.98 7.13
C TYR A 141 -0.45 -5.69 6.26
N VAL A 142 -1.49 -6.49 6.42
CA VAL A 142 -2.78 -6.28 5.76
C VAL A 142 -3.57 -5.25 6.55
N VAL A 143 -3.85 -4.12 5.91
CA VAL A 143 -4.61 -3.00 6.48
C VAL A 143 -5.88 -2.81 5.68
N ASN A 144 -7.02 -2.80 6.35
CA ASN A 144 -8.34 -2.67 5.73
C ASN A 144 -9.05 -1.44 6.26
N LEU A 145 -9.55 -0.59 5.37
CA LEU A 145 -10.49 0.48 5.67
C LEU A 145 -11.89 -0.06 5.42
N TYR A 146 -12.68 -0.07 6.49
CA TYR A 146 -14.10 -0.32 6.46
C TYR A 146 -14.83 1.01 6.44
N ASP A 147 -15.86 1.13 5.62
CA ASP A 147 -16.73 2.30 5.56
C ASP A 147 -17.60 2.41 6.85
N PRO A 148 -18.41 3.48 7.00
CA PRO A 148 -19.32 3.61 8.14
C PRO A 148 -20.38 2.51 8.27
N ASN A 149 -20.70 1.80 7.18
CA ASN A 149 -21.65 0.68 7.18
C ASN A 149 -21.00 -0.65 7.59
N GLY A 150 -19.66 -0.67 7.72
CA GLY A 150 -18.88 -1.85 8.07
C GLY A 150 -18.46 -2.68 6.87
N GLU A 151 -18.65 -2.19 5.64
CA GLU A 151 -18.20 -2.83 4.41
C GLU A 151 -16.76 -2.46 4.09
N LYS A 152 -16.02 -3.39 3.49
CA LYS A 152 -14.62 -3.15 3.15
C LYS A 152 -14.56 -2.23 1.94
N PHE A 153 -13.93 -1.08 2.10
CA PHE A 153 -13.79 -0.06 1.05
C PHE A 153 -12.42 -0.13 0.37
N MET A 154 -11.35 -0.26 1.13
CA MET A 154 -9.99 -0.31 0.59
C MET A 154 -9.07 -1.18 1.44
N SER A 155 -8.19 -1.92 0.79
CA SER A 155 -7.16 -2.73 1.44
C SER A 155 -5.77 -2.33 0.97
N TRP A 156 -4.81 -2.36 1.89
CA TRP A 156 -3.39 -2.23 1.58
C TRP A 156 -2.61 -3.37 2.20
N VAL A 157 -1.52 -3.76 1.54
CA VAL A 157 -0.43 -4.51 2.18
C VAL A 157 0.75 -3.56 2.30
N VAL A 158 1.19 -3.28 3.52
CA VAL A 158 2.23 -2.27 3.78
C VAL A 158 3.38 -2.86 4.58
N ASN A 159 4.61 -2.50 4.20
CA ASN A 159 5.79 -2.81 4.98
C ASN A 159 6.36 -1.48 5.50
N PRO A 160 6.49 -1.27 6.82
CA PRO A 160 7.01 -0.02 7.39
C PRO A 160 8.40 0.40 6.89
N ASP A 161 9.18 -0.55 6.37
CA ASP A 161 10.53 -0.33 5.84
C ASP A 161 10.52 0.01 4.33
N ILE A 162 9.36 -0.08 3.66
CA ILE A 162 9.16 0.25 2.23
C ILE A 162 8.24 1.48 2.11
N PRO A 163 8.62 2.54 1.37
CA PRO A 163 7.85 3.79 1.32
C PRO A 163 6.59 3.73 0.46
N VAL A 164 6.24 2.58 -0.13
CA VAL A 164 5.08 2.43 -1.02
C VAL A 164 4.31 1.17 -0.62
N PRO A 165 2.98 1.12 -0.86
CA PRO A 165 2.22 -0.09 -0.57
C PRO A 165 2.72 -1.22 -1.47
N LEU A 166 2.77 -2.44 -0.93
CA LEU A 166 3.08 -3.65 -1.68
C LEU A 166 1.87 -4.10 -2.51
N LYS A 167 0.66 -3.85 -2.00
CA LYS A 167 -0.59 -4.18 -2.68
C LYS A 167 -1.64 -3.15 -2.25
N LEU A 168 -2.52 -2.81 -3.18
CA LEU A 168 -3.72 -2.03 -2.95
C LEU A 168 -4.88 -2.75 -3.63
N VAL A 169 -6.01 -2.86 -2.93
CA VAL A 169 -7.25 -3.39 -3.48
C VAL A 169 -8.36 -2.38 -3.20
N MET A 170 -9.10 -2.01 -4.23
CA MET A 170 -10.31 -1.21 -4.10
C MET A 170 -11.51 -2.12 -4.25
N HIS A 171 -12.47 -1.92 -3.36
CA HIS A 171 -13.68 -2.70 -3.29
C HIS A 171 -14.85 -1.91 -3.87
N GLU A 172 -15.84 -2.60 -4.45
CA GLU A 172 -17.09 -1.99 -4.87
C GLU A 172 -17.86 -1.49 -3.65
N GLU A 173 -18.45 -0.30 -3.76
CA GLU A 173 -19.18 0.35 -2.65
C GLU A 173 -20.41 -0.43 -2.20
N ASP A 174 -21.06 -1.19 -3.10
CA ASP A 174 -22.33 -1.86 -2.83
C ASP A 174 -22.18 -3.34 -2.41
N THR A 175 -21.05 -3.96 -2.71
CA THR A 175 -20.84 -5.41 -2.51
C THR A 175 -19.63 -5.74 -1.65
N GLY A 176 -18.74 -4.76 -1.41
CA GLY A 176 -17.45 -4.99 -0.80
C GLY A 176 -16.54 -5.93 -1.60
N ASN A 177 -16.92 -6.31 -2.82
CA ASN A 177 -16.11 -7.21 -3.64
C ASN A 177 -14.92 -6.46 -4.25
N PRO A 178 -13.76 -7.11 -4.39
CA PRO A 178 -12.58 -6.46 -4.94
C PRO A 178 -12.70 -6.24 -6.46
N ASN A 179 -12.63 -4.98 -6.88
CA ASN A 179 -12.78 -4.56 -8.27
C ASN A 179 -11.43 -4.20 -8.93
N VAL A 180 -10.60 -3.45 -8.21
CA VAL A 180 -9.31 -2.98 -8.75
C VAL A 180 -8.16 -3.46 -7.87
N TYR A 181 -7.11 -3.97 -8.50
CA TYR A 181 -5.90 -4.46 -7.85
C TYR A 181 -4.69 -3.70 -8.39
N ILE A 182 -3.82 -3.30 -7.46
CA ILE A 182 -2.49 -2.77 -7.76
C ILE A 182 -1.51 -3.59 -6.95
N VAL A 183 -0.75 -4.47 -7.60
CA VAL A 183 0.10 -5.45 -6.92
C VAL A 183 1.55 -5.23 -7.31
N LEU A 184 2.43 -5.05 -6.32
CA LEU A 184 3.87 -5.01 -6.55
C LEU A 184 4.31 -6.37 -7.11
N ILE A 185 4.94 -6.35 -8.28
CA ILE A 185 5.48 -7.54 -8.94
C ILE A 185 7.00 -7.56 -8.93
N LYS A 186 7.65 -6.40 -8.76
CA LYS A 186 9.12 -6.30 -8.70
C LYS A 186 9.57 -5.10 -7.90
N HIS A 187 10.58 -5.33 -7.05
CA HIS A 187 11.27 -4.30 -6.27
C HIS A 187 12.78 -4.40 -6.51
N LYS A 188 13.42 -3.26 -6.78
CA LYS A 188 14.89 -3.14 -6.89
C LYS A 188 15.36 -1.94 -6.07
N SER A 189 16.26 -2.18 -5.12
CA SER A 189 16.75 -1.19 -4.14
C SER A 189 18.24 -0.91 -4.24
#